data_AF-A0A0D2IA06-F1
#
_entry.id   AF-A0A0D2IA06-F1
#
_cell.length_a   1.000
_cell.length_b   1.000
_cell.length_c   1.000
_cell.angle_alpha   90.00
_cell.angle_beta   90.00
_cell.angle_gamma   90.00
#
_symmetry.space_group_name_H-M   'P 1'
#
loop_
_entity.id
_entity.type
_entity.pdbx_description
1 polymer ?
#
loop_
_entity_poly.entity_id
_entity_poly.type
_entity_poly.pdbx_seq_one_letter_code
_entity_poly.pdbx_strand_id
1 'polypeptide(L)'
;MASPLADLTNGTATSNYSEPNPPKPGSLIRASTGDFQVSEKIMEAAARNRYKGLEVLQTLLKHKGHITITDRIMEAAAANTREGPEIVTLLLKGQSFRISDEILKAAAQNEFLGPEVMEALLEHAQDNKGVRISERVMIYAAGNTEKGPEIMKVLLKYGKKAGLKLNDSVLEIAASNEDRGPELIDVLLEYMDDLEVKE
;
A
#
# COMPACT_ATOMS: atom_id res chain seq x y z
N MET A 1 -15.58 -17.38 93.14
CA MET A 1 -15.03 -17.58 91.79
C MET A 1 -16.02 -16.97 90.82
N ALA A 2 -15.59 -15.94 90.09
CA ALA A 2 -16.45 -14.94 89.44
C ALA A 2 -16.88 -15.32 88.01
N SER A 3 -18.10 -14.92 87.65
CA SER A 3 -18.58 -14.67 86.27
C SER A 3 -18.27 -13.19 85.88
N PRO A 4 -18.80 -12.60 84.78
CA PRO A 4 -18.58 -12.79 83.33
C PRO A 4 -18.27 -11.44 82.58
N LEU A 5 -18.36 -11.44 81.23
CA LEU A 5 -18.72 -10.34 80.27
C LEU A 5 -17.66 -9.49 79.50
N ALA A 6 -17.99 -9.34 78.20
CA ALA A 6 -17.86 -8.18 77.27
C ALA A 6 -16.62 -7.99 76.35
N ASP A 7 -16.85 -8.31 75.06
CA ASP A 7 -16.95 -7.41 73.87
C ASP A 7 -15.75 -6.60 73.33
N LEU A 8 -15.65 -6.61 71.97
CA LEU A 8 -15.31 -5.53 71.02
C LEU A 8 -14.38 -5.91 69.85
N THR A 9 -15.04 -6.20 68.72
CA THR A 9 -14.92 -5.57 67.38
C THR A 9 -13.67 -5.68 66.47
N ASN A 10 -14.01 -5.92 65.20
CA ASN A 10 -13.58 -5.24 63.95
C ASN A 10 -12.72 -6.02 62.94
N GLY A 11 -13.21 -6.03 61.69
CA GLY A 11 -12.35 -5.73 60.54
C GLY A 11 -12.46 -6.65 59.32
N THR A 12 -13.50 -6.43 58.52
CA THR A 12 -13.66 -6.76 57.10
C THR A 12 -12.37 -6.80 56.25
N ALA A 13 -12.21 -7.83 55.43
CA ALA A 13 -11.37 -7.78 54.22
C ALA A 13 -12.11 -8.44 53.04
N THR A 14 -13.07 -7.71 52.45
CA THR A 14 -13.56 -8.00 51.10
C THR A 14 -12.47 -7.61 50.10
N SER A 15 -11.99 -8.62 49.38
CA SER A 15 -11.03 -8.53 48.28
C SER A 15 -11.53 -7.58 47.18
N ASN A 16 -10.95 -6.38 47.09
CA ASN A 16 -11.06 -5.48 45.94
C ASN A 16 -9.85 -5.68 45.01
N TYR A 17 -9.84 -6.77 44.24
CA TYR A 17 -9.02 -6.83 43.03
C TYR A 17 -9.82 -6.19 41.90
N SER A 18 -9.66 -4.88 41.72
CA SER A 18 -10.08 -4.20 40.51
C SER A 18 -9.11 -4.58 39.39
N GLU A 19 -9.58 -5.27 38.35
CA GLU A 19 -8.81 -5.47 37.12
C GLU A 19 -8.31 -4.11 36.59
N PRO A 20 -7.05 -4.01 36.12
CA PRO A 20 -6.55 -2.77 35.54
C PRO A 20 -7.34 -2.45 34.28
N ASN A 21 -7.98 -1.27 34.27
CA ASN A 21 -8.71 -0.74 33.12
C ASN A 21 -7.85 -0.81 31.85
N PRO A 22 -8.37 -1.35 30.72
CA PRO A 22 -7.63 -1.32 29.46
C PRO A 22 -7.35 0.14 29.06
N PRO A 23 -6.16 0.44 28.50
CA PRO A 23 -5.80 1.80 28.13
C PRO A 23 -6.78 2.32 27.07
N LYS A 24 -7.22 3.57 27.24
CA LYS A 24 -8.15 4.24 26.32
C LYS A 24 -7.50 4.38 24.92
N PRO A 25 -8.26 4.24 23.82
CA PRO A 25 -7.76 4.53 22.48
C PRO A 25 -7.24 5.98 22.44
N GLY A 26 -5.94 6.16 22.23
CA GLY A 26 -5.28 7.47 22.19
C GLY A 26 -4.31 7.79 23.34
N SER A 27 -4.05 6.87 24.28
CA SER A 27 -2.93 7.07 25.21
C SER A 27 -1.60 6.94 24.48
N LEU A 28 -0.83 8.03 24.42
CA LEU A 28 0.58 8.02 24.03
C LEU A 28 1.29 6.92 24.84
N ILE A 29 2.00 6.02 24.14
CA ILE A 29 2.83 5.00 24.78
C ILE A 29 3.94 5.73 25.53
N ARG A 30 3.75 5.98 26.82
CA ARG A 30 4.83 6.40 27.71
C ARG A 30 5.54 5.13 28.15
N ALA A 31 6.47 4.66 27.33
CA ALA A 31 7.37 3.59 27.70
C ALA A 31 8.38 4.13 28.71
N SER A 32 8.43 3.50 29.88
CA SER A 32 9.56 3.49 30.78
C SER A 32 10.80 3.00 30.01
N THR A 33 11.69 3.91 29.63
CA THR A 33 13.04 3.63 29.05
C THR A 33 13.12 2.46 28.04
N GLY A 34 12.22 2.42 27.04
CA GLY A 34 12.25 1.44 25.96
C GLY A 34 12.39 2.14 24.61
N ASP A 35 13.35 1.71 23.80
CA ASP A 35 13.60 2.26 22.46
C ASP A 35 12.31 2.27 21.63
N PHE A 36 11.92 3.46 21.16
CA PHE A 36 10.79 3.62 20.26
C PHE A 36 11.07 2.87 18.94
N GLN A 37 10.30 1.81 18.68
CA GLN A 37 10.38 1.07 17.42
C GLN A 37 9.30 1.53 16.45
N VAL A 38 9.72 1.86 15.23
CA VAL A 38 8.80 2.14 14.13
C VAL A 38 8.20 0.81 13.66
N SER A 39 6.90 0.63 13.89
CA SER A 39 6.17 -0.57 13.48
C SER A 39 5.66 -0.46 12.03
N GLU A 40 5.35 -1.60 11.40
CA GLU A 40 4.70 -1.66 10.09
C GLU A 40 3.43 -0.80 10.04
N LYS A 41 2.60 -0.84 11.10
CA LYS A 41 1.36 -0.04 11.17
C LYS A 41 1.62 1.46 11.14
N ILE A 42 2.71 1.93 11.73
CA ILE A 42 3.11 3.34 11.69
C ILE A 42 3.54 3.71 10.27
N MET A 43 4.33 2.85 9.62
CA MET A 43 4.76 3.05 8.23
C MET A 43 3.58 3.04 7.26
N GLU A 44 2.65 2.10 7.40
CA GLU A 44 1.44 2.02 6.56
C GLU A 44 0.57 3.27 6.77
N ALA A 45 0.35 3.70 8.02
CA ALA A 45 -0.41 4.92 8.31
C ALA A 45 0.24 6.16 7.69
N ALA A 46 1.58 6.24 7.71
CA ALA A 46 2.32 7.32 7.07
C ALA A 46 2.21 7.24 5.53
N ALA A 47 2.30 6.06 4.93
CA ALA A 47 2.13 5.87 3.49
C ALA A 47 0.72 6.23 2.99
N ARG A 48 -0.33 5.99 3.80
CA ARG A 48 -1.72 6.38 3.48
C ARG A 48 -2.01 7.87 3.68
N ASN A 49 -1.13 8.61 4.36
CA ASN A 49 -1.36 10.02 4.64
C ASN A 49 -1.25 10.85 3.36
N ARG A 50 -2.37 11.45 2.94
CA ARG A 50 -2.54 12.18 1.68
C ARG A 50 -2.02 13.63 1.72
N TYR A 51 -1.53 14.12 2.85
CA TYR A 51 -1.15 15.53 3.00
C TYR A 51 0.31 15.73 3.37
N LYS A 52 0.84 14.86 4.24
CA LYS A 52 2.19 14.94 4.80
C LYS A 52 2.83 13.56 4.95
N GLY A 53 2.36 12.58 4.17
CA GLY A 53 2.82 11.20 4.28
C GLY A 53 4.28 11.07 3.93
N LEU A 54 4.72 11.79 2.89
CA LEU A 54 6.11 11.82 2.48
C LEU A 54 7.03 12.37 3.58
N GLU A 55 6.71 13.54 4.14
CA GLU A 55 7.50 14.18 5.20
C GLU A 55 7.59 13.30 6.47
N VAL A 56 6.46 12.66 6.83
CA VAL A 56 6.42 11.72 7.96
C VAL A 56 7.30 10.50 7.69
N LEU A 57 7.18 9.87 6.52
CA LEU A 57 8.01 8.73 6.14
C LEU A 57 9.49 9.07 6.12
N GLN A 58 9.88 10.21 5.55
CA GLN A 58 11.27 10.67 5.58
C GLN A 58 11.79 10.86 7.00
N THR A 59 10.94 11.30 7.93
CA THR A 59 11.32 11.46 9.34
C THR A 59 11.48 10.10 10.02
N LEU A 60 10.55 9.17 9.79
CA LEU A 60 10.60 7.81 10.35
C LEU A 60 11.81 7.02 9.84
N LEU A 61 12.12 7.12 8.54
CA LEU A 61 13.25 6.43 7.91
C LEU A 61 14.63 6.95 8.34
N LYS A 62 14.73 8.15 8.93
CA LYS A 62 15.98 8.67 9.52
C LYS A 62 16.30 8.01 10.87
N HIS A 63 15.33 7.37 11.51
CA HIS A 63 15.56 6.70 12.78
C HIS A 63 16.43 5.46 12.56
N LYS A 64 17.41 5.19 13.44
CA LYS A 64 18.37 4.07 13.31
C LYS A 64 17.75 2.66 13.51
N GLY A 65 16.43 2.55 13.44
CA GLY A 65 15.73 1.27 13.51
C GLY A 65 15.81 0.54 12.18
N HIS A 66 15.81 -0.79 12.22
CA HIS A 66 15.61 -1.59 11.00
C HIS A 66 14.14 -1.52 10.63
N ILE A 67 13.83 -0.82 9.54
CA ILE A 67 12.48 -0.73 8.99
C ILE A 67 12.41 -1.67 7.80
N THR A 68 11.55 -2.68 7.90
CA THR A 68 11.27 -3.60 6.79
C THR A 68 10.09 -3.04 6.00
N ILE A 69 10.29 -2.80 4.71
CA ILE A 69 9.20 -2.45 3.80
C ILE A 69 8.46 -3.74 3.43
N THR A 70 7.14 -3.71 3.58
CA THR A 70 6.24 -4.83 3.31
C THR A 70 5.29 -4.49 2.18
N ASP A 71 4.65 -5.51 1.60
CA ASP A 71 3.62 -5.34 0.58
C ASP A 71 2.52 -4.38 1.04
N ARG A 72 2.08 -4.46 2.31
CA ARG A 72 1.03 -3.56 2.84
C ARG A 72 1.43 -2.10 2.82
N ILE A 73 2.67 -1.80 3.20
CA ILE A 73 3.20 -0.43 3.17
C ILE A 73 3.26 0.05 1.71
N MET A 74 3.70 -0.81 0.80
CA MET A 74 3.84 -0.47 -0.62
C MET A 74 2.49 -0.34 -1.34
N GLU A 75 1.50 -1.18 -1.02
CA GLU A 75 0.11 -1.06 -1.50
C GLU A 75 -0.52 0.26 -1.03
N ALA A 76 -0.31 0.62 0.24
CA ALA A 76 -0.76 1.90 0.79
C ALA A 76 -0.12 3.10 0.07
N ALA A 77 1.17 3.01 -0.23
CA ALA A 77 1.89 4.02 -1.02
C ALA A 77 1.37 4.11 -2.45
N ALA A 78 1.17 2.97 -3.12
CA ALA A 78 0.68 2.90 -4.49
C ALA A 78 -0.76 3.44 -4.63
N ALA A 79 -1.59 3.22 -3.61
CA ALA A 79 -2.95 3.76 -3.54
C ALA A 79 -3.02 5.23 -3.08
N ASN A 80 -1.89 5.88 -2.78
CA ASN A 80 -1.89 7.28 -2.34
C ASN A 80 -2.08 8.21 -3.55
N THR A 81 -3.17 8.97 -3.53
CA THR A 81 -3.63 9.82 -4.63
C THR A 81 -3.04 11.24 -4.61
N ARG A 82 -2.05 11.52 -3.75
CA ARG A 82 -1.47 12.86 -3.56
C ARG A 82 0.06 12.90 -3.62
N GLU A 83 0.72 11.96 -2.96
CA GLU A 83 2.19 11.87 -2.87
C GLU A 83 2.68 10.45 -3.22
N GLY A 84 1.83 9.64 -3.87
CA GLY A 84 2.11 8.23 -4.14
C GLY A 84 3.42 7.96 -4.88
N PRO A 85 3.71 8.64 -6.01
CA PRO A 85 4.95 8.43 -6.76
C PRO A 85 6.20 8.72 -5.93
N GLU A 86 6.22 9.82 -5.18
CA GLU A 86 7.34 10.21 -4.33
C GLU A 86 7.51 9.26 -3.15
N ILE A 87 6.41 8.81 -2.54
CA ILE A 87 6.43 7.83 -1.46
C ILE A 87 6.95 6.49 -1.96
N VAL A 88 6.44 5.96 -3.08
CA VAL A 88 6.91 4.70 -3.67
C VAL A 88 8.41 4.78 -3.96
N THR A 89 8.86 5.86 -4.61
CA THR A 89 10.28 6.08 -4.91
C THR A 89 11.15 6.12 -3.65
N LEU A 90 10.68 6.79 -2.60
CA LEU A 90 11.38 6.84 -1.31
C LEU A 90 11.52 5.43 -0.69
N LEU A 91 10.47 4.63 -0.72
CA LEU A 91 10.45 3.30 -0.09
C LEU A 91 11.29 2.26 -0.86
N LEU A 92 11.41 2.42 -2.18
CA LEU A 92 12.23 1.55 -3.03
C LEU A 92 13.74 1.89 -2.99
N LYS A 93 14.10 3.05 -2.45
CA LYS A 93 15.49 3.54 -2.49
C LYS A 93 16.43 2.67 -1.65
N GLY A 94 17.38 2.01 -2.32
CA GLY A 94 18.48 1.27 -1.67
C GLY A 94 18.06 -0.05 -1.03
N GLN A 95 16.86 -0.56 -1.34
CA GLN A 95 16.37 -1.85 -0.88
C GLN A 95 16.05 -2.75 -2.07
N SER A 96 16.41 -4.04 -1.97
CA SER A 96 15.92 -5.04 -2.92
C SER A 96 14.50 -5.43 -2.51
N PHE A 97 13.51 -4.76 -3.09
CA PHE A 97 12.09 -5.07 -2.86
C PHE A 97 11.48 -5.69 -4.12
N ARG A 98 10.71 -6.78 -3.95
CA ARG A 98 10.02 -7.44 -5.07
C ARG A 98 8.63 -6.85 -5.20
N ILE A 99 8.33 -6.26 -6.35
CA ILE A 99 6.97 -5.78 -6.64
C ILE A 99 6.03 -6.98 -6.81
N SER A 100 4.93 -6.99 -6.05
CA SER A 100 3.87 -8.00 -6.12
C SER A 100 2.70 -7.53 -6.98
N ASP A 101 1.85 -8.48 -7.37
CA ASP A 101 0.67 -8.19 -8.21
C ASP A 101 -0.33 -7.26 -7.51
N GLU A 102 -0.48 -7.39 -6.19
CA GLU A 102 -1.39 -6.54 -5.40
C GLU A 102 -0.92 -5.08 -5.34
N ILE A 103 0.40 -4.84 -5.34
CA ILE A 103 0.96 -3.49 -5.42
C ILE A 103 0.66 -2.86 -6.80
N LEU A 104 0.87 -3.62 -7.88
CA LEU A 104 0.52 -3.16 -9.23
C LEU A 104 -0.99 -2.93 -9.38
N LYS A 105 -1.81 -3.79 -8.77
CA LYS A 105 -3.27 -3.64 -8.72
C LYS A 105 -3.65 -2.32 -8.04
N ALA A 106 -3.06 -2.01 -6.90
CA ALA A 106 -3.29 -0.76 -6.19
C ALA A 106 -2.93 0.47 -7.04
N ALA A 107 -1.82 0.41 -7.79
CA ALA A 107 -1.44 1.45 -8.73
C ALA A 107 -2.43 1.55 -9.92
N ALA A 108 -2.89 0.42 -10.46
CA ALA A 108 -3.85 0.38 -11.56
C ALA A 108 -5.23 0.95 -11.16
N GLN A 109 -5.62 0.83 -9.89
CA GLN A 109 -6.85 1.42 -9.34
C GLN A 109 -6.69 2.87 -8.90
N ASN A 110 -5.49 3.45 -8.97
CA ASN A 110 -5.25 4.84 -8.55
C ASN A 110 -5.67 5.81 -9.66
N GLU A 111 -6.86 6.38 -9.51
CA GLU A 111 -7.51 7.30 -10.45
C GLU A 111 -6.86 8.68 -10.55
N PHE A 112 -5.86 9.00 -9.73
CA PHE A 112 -5.25 10.35 -9.72
C PHE A 112 -3.81 10.35 -10.21
N LEU A 113 -2.98 9.47 -9.62
CA LEU A 113 -1.54 9.37 -9.87
C LEU A 113 -1.12 7.96 -10.28
N GLY A 114 -2.09 7.12 -10.69
CA GLY A 114 -1.82 5.73 -11.09
C GLY A 114 -0.77 5.58 -12.17
N PRO A 115 -0.74 6.40 -13.25
CA PRO A 115 0.30 6.30 -14.27
C PRO A 115 1.71 6.50 -13.71
N GLU A 116 1.91 7.55 -12.90
CA GLU A 116 3.21 7.91 -12.32
C GLU A 116 3.66 6.89 -11.26
N VAL A 117 2.72 6.42 -10.43
CA VAL A 117 2.98 5.33 -9.47
C VAL A 117 3.36 4.04 -10.21
N MET A 118 2.60 3.66 -11.24
CA MET A 118 2.87 2.46 -12.03
C MET A 118 4.25 2.55 -12.70
N GLU A 119 4.60 3.70 -13.27
CA GLU A 119 5.90 3.90 -13.91
C GLU A 119 7.05 3.73 -12.90
N ALA A 120 6.97 4.35 -11.72
CA ALA A 120 7.99 4.21 -10.67
C ALA A 120 8.19 2.74 -10.22
N LEU A 121 7.09 1.98 -10.09
CA LEU A 121 7.13 0.57 -9.70
C LEU A 121 7.80 -0.30 -10.78
N LEU A 122 7.41 -0.10 -12.05
CA LEU A 122 7.91 -0.92 -13.16
C LEU A 122 9.36 -0.57 -13.53
N GLU A 123 9.75 0.69 -13.44
CA GLU A 123 11.13 1.13 -13.63
C GLU A 123 12.06 0.45 -12.62
N HIS A 124 11.72 0.50 -11.33
CA HIS A 124 12.49 -0.19 -10.29
C HIS A 124 12.57 -1.70 -10.51
N ALA A 125 11.48 -2.32 -10.99
CA ALA A 125 11.47 -3.76 -11.22
C ALA A 125 12.32 -4.20 -12.42
N GLN A 126 12.53 -3.36 -13.44
CA GLN A 126 13.46 -3.66 -14.52
C GLN A 126 14.89 -3.79 -14.01
N ASP A 127 15.26 -2.99 -13.01
CA ASP A 127 16.58 -3.06 -12.36
C ASP A 127 16.70 -4.27 -11.40
N ASN A 128 15.58 -4.86 -10.96
CA ASN A 128 15.55 -5.86 -9.89
C ASN A 128 14.77 -7.15 -10.25
N LYS A 129 15.35 -7.95 -11.15
CA LYS A 129 14.89 -9.30 -11.58
C LYS A 129 13.59 -9.36 -12.38
N GLY A 130 13.09 -8.21 -12.84
CA GLY A 130 11.92 -8.13 -13.70
C GLY A 130 10.61 -8.33 -12.94
N VAL A 131 9.54 -7.76 -13.47
CA VAL A 131 8.17 -7.90 -12.97
C VAL A 131 7.32 -8.57 -14.03
N ARG A 132 6.45 -9.49 -13.58
CA ARG A 132 5.41 -10.06 -14.43
C ARG A 132 4.16 -9.22 -14.25
N ILE A 133 3.77 -8.50 -15.30
CA ILE A 133 2.47 -7.85 -15.38
C ILE A 133 1.42 -8.95 -15.61
N SER A 134 0.45 -9.07 -14.70
CA SER A 134 -0.62 -10.04 -14.84
C SER A 134 -1.79 -9.49 -15.67
N GLU A 135 -2.60 -10.41 -16.18
CA GLU A 135 -3.91 -10.09 -16.74
C GLU A 135 -4.78 -9.30 -15.76
N ARG A 136 -4.76 -9.68 -14.48
CA ARG A 136 -5.55 -9.02 -13.45
C ARG A 136 -5.21 -7.52 -13.37
N VAL A 137 -3.94 -7.17 -13.39
CA VAL A 137 -3.49 -5.76 -13.39
C VAL A 137 -3.99 -5.02 -14.62
N MET A 138 -3.94 -5.65 -15.80
CA MET A 138 -4.48 -5.05 -17.03
C MET A 138 -5.99 -4.83 -16.98
N ILE A 139 -6.74 -5.77 -16.40
CA ILE A 139 -8.19 -5.64 -16.17
C ILE A 139 -8.51 -4.41 -15.31
N TYR A 140 -7.77 -4.19 -14.22
CA TYR A 140 -7.99 -2.99 -13.39
C TYR A 140 -7.60 -1.70 -14.10
N ALA A 141 -6.56 -1.71 -14.94
CA ALA A 141 -6.21 -0.55 -15.75
C ALA A 141 -7.28 -0.26 -16.81
N ALA A 142 -7.80 -1.28 -17.50
CA ALA A 142 -8.87 -1.14 -18.48
C ALA A 142 -10.19 -0.66 -17.84
N GLY A 143 -10.47 -1.05 -16.60
CA GLY A 143 -11.64 -0.61 -15.85
C GLY A 143 -11.48 0.74 -15.13
N ASN A 144 -10.31 1.38 -15.19
CA ASN A 144 -10.08 2.66 -14.52
C ASN A 144 -10.65 3.80 -15.38
N THR A 145 -11.63 4.51 -14.84
CA THR A 145 -12.42 5.54 -15.55
C THR A 145 -11.75 6.90 -15.59
N GLU A 146 -10.64 7.11 -14.87
CA GLU A 146 -9.97 8.41 -14.79
C GLU A 146 -8.58 8.41 -15.45
N LYS A 147 -7.82 7.32 -15.34
CA LYS A 147 -6.43 7.19 -15.82
C LYS A 147 -6.16 5.90 -16.58
N GLY A 148 -7.19 5.14 -16.93
CA GLY A 148 -7.06 3.84 -17.59
C GLY A 148 -6.16 3.84 -18.83
N PRO A 149 -6.39 4.72 -19.83
CA PRO A 149 -5.54 4.78 -21.02
C PRO A 149 -4.06 5.03 -20.70
N GLU A 150 -3.77 5.96 -19.79
CA GLU A 150 -2.41 6.34 -19.42
C GLU A 150 -1.71 5.21 -18.65
N ILE A 151 -2.42 4.55 -17.72
CA ILE A 151 -1.90 3.37 -17.01
C ILE A 151 -1.63 2.23 -18.01
N MET A 152 -2.55 1.99 -18.94
CA MET A 152 -2.41 0.95 -19.96
C MET A 152 -1.18 1.20 -20.84
N LYS A 153 -0.95 2.45 -21.29
CA LYS A 153 0.27 2.83 -22.04
C LYS A 153 1.55 2.46 -21.28
N VAL A 154 1.60 2.74 -19.97
CA VAL A 154 2.74 2.36 -19.11
C VAL A 154 2.89 0.84 -19.06
N LEU A 155 1.82 0.09 -18.78
CA LEU A 155 1.86 -1.38 -18.73
C LEU A 155 2.38 -2.00 -20.05
N LEU A 156 1.91 -1.51 -21.19
CA LEU A 156 2.32 -2.00 -22.51
C LEU A 156 3.79 -1.67 -22.83
N LYS A 157 4.25 -0.45 -22.49
CA LYS A 157 5.66 -0.02 -22.64
C LYS A 157 6.61 -0.97 -21.93
N TYR A 158 6.31 -1.33 -20.69
CA TYR A 158 7.16 -2.20 -19.86
C TYR A 158 6.92 -3.69 -20.15
N GLY A 159 5.69 -4.07 -20.49
CA GLY A 159 5.28 -5.45 -20.78
C GLY A 159 5.75 -5.98 -22.14
N LYS A 160 5.96 -5.11 -23.15
CA LYS A 160 6.46 -5.51 -24.49
C LYS A 160 7.75 -6.33 -24.40
N LYS A 161 8.68 -5.92 -23.54
CA LYS A 161 9.96 -6.63 -23.33
C LYS A 161 9.79 -7.95 -22.59
N ALA A 162 8.70 -8.11 -21.84
CA ALA A 162 8.43 -9.28 -21.00
C ALA A 162 7.50 -10.32 -21.68
N GLY A 163 7.13 -10.11 -22.95
CA GLY A 163 6.22 -10.99 -23.67
C GLY A 163 4.77 -10.92 -23.15
N LEU A 164 4.32 -9.72 -22.77
CA LEU A 164 2.94 -9.48 -22.37
C LEU A 164 1.97 -9.93 -23.46
N LYS A 165 0.93 -10.66 -23.06
CA LYS A 165 -0.15 -11.10 -23.97
C LYS A 165 -1.43 -10.37 -23.60
N LEU A 166 -2.00 -9.67 -24.58
CA LEU A 166 -3.37 -9.18 -24.50
C LEU A 166 -4.35 -10.32 -24.67
N ASN A 167 -5.54 -10.16 -24.10
CA ASN A 167 -6.63 -11.11 -24.23
C ASN A 167 -7.98 -10.40 -24.34
N ASP A 168 -9.00 -11.16 -24.74
CA ASP A 168 -10.33 -10.63 -25.02
C ASP A 168 -10.96 -9.97 -23.78
N SER A 169 -10.71 -10.50 -22.57
CA SER A 169 -11.26 -9.90 -21.34
C SER A 169 -10.77 -8.48 -21.09
N VAL A 170 -9.51 -8.17 -21.39
CA VAL A 170 -9.00 -6.79 -21.29
C VAL A 170 -9.67 -5.89 -22.32
N LEU A 171 -9.86 -6.37 -23.56
CA LEU A 171 -10.53 -5.62 -24.62
C LEU A 171 -12.02 -5.39 -24.32
N GLU A 172 -12.73 -6.40 -23.80
CA GLU A 172 -14.15 -6.31 -23.42
C GLU A 172 -14.37 -5.25 -22.34
N ILE A 173 -13.50 -5.22 -21.33
CA ILE A 173 -13.58 -4.24 -20.25
C ILE A 173 -13.25 -2.83 -20.75
N ALA A 174 -12.22 -2.70 -21.60
CA ALA A 174 -11.89 -1.44 -22.25
C ALA A 174 -13.06 -0.93 -23.11
N ALA A 175 -13.69 -1.78 -23.91
CA ALA A 175 -14.83 -1.43 -24.76
C ALA A 175 -16.08 -1.06 -23.95
N SER A 176 -16.23 -1.61 -22.74
CA SER A 176 -17.34 -1.32 -21.83
C SER A 176 -17.07 -0.15 -20.89
N ASN A 177 -15.87 0.45 -20.92
CA ASN A 177 -15.52 1.59 -20.08
C ASN A 177 -16.22 2.85 -20.63
N GLU A 178 -17.24 3.32 -19.91
CA GLU A 178 -18.11 4.42 -20.34
C GLU A 178 -17.38 5.78 -20.40
N ASP A 179 -16.33 5.94 -19.61
CA ASP A 179 -15.62 7.21 -19.47
C ASP A 179 -14.42 7.34 -20.42
N ARG A 180 -13.67 6.24 -20.61
CA ARG A 180 -12.36 6.23 -21.32
C ARG A 180 -12.22 5.12 -22.37
N GLY A 181 -13.32 4.47 -22.73
CA GLY A 181 -13.33 3.31 -23.62
C GLY A 181 -12.70 3.56 -24.99
N PRO A 182 -13.05 4.63 -25.73
CA PRO A 182 -12.43 4.92 -27.03
C PRO A 182 -10.90 5.02 -26.95
N GLU A 183 -10.37 5.79 -26.00
CA GLU A 183 -8.93 5.97 -25.84
C GLU A 183 -8.22 4.68 -25.40
N LEU A 184 -8.88 3.85 -24.59
CA LEU A 184 -8.35 2.54 -24.20
C LEU A 184 -8.26 1.60 -25.40
N ILE A 185 -9.30 1.54 -26.23
CA ILE A 185 -9.30 0.70 -27.43
C ILE A 185 -8.25 1.17 -28.43
N ASP A 186 -8.12 2.48 -28.65
CA ASP A 186 -7.08 3.04 -29.51
C ASP A 186 -5.67 2.61 -29.04
N VAL A 187 -5.38 2.73 -27.74
CA VAL A 187 -4.08 2.30 -27.17
C VAL A 187 -3.81 0.81 -27.35
N LEU A 188 -4.83 -0.03 -27.18
CA LEU A 188 -4.70 -1.48 -27.30
C LEU A 188 -4.48 -1.90 -28.76
N LEU A 189 -5.23 -1.31 -29.70
CA LEU A 189 -5.09 -1.56 -31.13
C LEU A 189 -3.74 -1.08 -31.66
N GLU A 190 -3.32 0.14 -31.30
CA GLU A 190 -1.99 0.66 -31.65
C GLU A 190 -0.90 -0.32 -31.23
N TYR A 191 -0.99 -0.91 -30.03
CA TYR A 191 -0.01 -1.89 -29.56
C TYR A 191 -0.03 -3.20 -30.33
N MET A 192 -1.21 -3.69 -30.73
CA MET A 192 -1.34 -4.90 -31.53
C MET A 192 -0.72 -4.72 -32.92
N ASP A 193 -1.01 -3.62 -33.60
CA ASP A 193 -0.38 -3.26 -34.88
C ASP A 193 1.16 -3.23 -34.75
N ASP A 194 1.64 -2.66 -33.64
CA ASP A 194 3.06 -2.54 -33.30
C ASP A 194 3.78 -3.88 -33.03
N LEU A 195 3.02 -4.97 -32.85
CA LEU A 195 3.52 -6.35 -32.74
C LEU A 195 3.53 -7.03 -34.11
N GLU A 196 2.49 -6.86 -34.92
CA GLU A 196 2.36 -7.48 -36.25
C GLU A 196 3.38 -6.94 -37.27
N VAL A 197 3.75 -5.67 -37.17
CA VAL A 197 4.73 -5.04 -38.09
C VAL A 197 6.18 -5.54 -37.85
N LYS A 198 6.44 -6.31 -36.78
CA LYS A 198 7.79 -6.76 -36.39
C LYS A 198 8.09 -8.22 -36.72
N GLU A 199 7.18 -8.93 -37.39
CA GLU A 199 7.38 -10.28 -37.97
C GLU A 199 7.64 -10.21 -39.48
#